data_AF-A0A2E1YTH1-F1
#
_entry.id   AF-A0A2E1YTH1-F1
#
_cell.length_a   1.000
_cell.length_b   1.000
_cell.length_c   1.000
_cell.angle_alpha   90.00
_cell.angle_beta   90.00
_cell.angle_gamma   90.00
#
_symmetry.space_group_name_H-M   'P 1'
#
loop_
_entity.id
_entity.type
_entity.pdbx_description
1 polymer ?
#
loop_
_entity_poly.entity_id
_entity_poly.type
_entity_poly.pdbx_seq_one_letter_code
_entity_poly.pdbx_strand_id
1 'polypeptide(L)'
;MVNGMRFFVFLLIFLFLSHKSVQANAFTEIFGSEGAAGINNPKIRSLSYAFQYLTLSGSIGYVGKQLFDSGFLSPLSLNPDSINSLSPLGYKDFFKINNHNANNLAVKASVDEINLANNLKNQLTKNKFSFKSIEFRNNTNFSKSIYNFEERDQLIERYIND
;
A
#
# COMPACT_ATOMS: atom_id res chain seq x y z
N MET A 1 10.06 3.24 22.89
CA MET A 1 8.93 2.79 23.76
C MET A 1 8.03 1.74 23.11
N VAL A 2 7.74 1.81 21.80
CA VAL A 2 6.83 0.86 21.10
C VAL A 2 7.31 -0.61 21.14
N ASN A 3 8.62 -0.87 20.99
CA ASN A 3 9.16 -2.24 21.02
C ASN A 3 9.07 -2.91 22.39
N GLY A 4 9.23 -2.14 23.48
CA GLY A 4 9.09 -2.66 24.85
C GLY A 4 7.63 -3.02 25.18
N MET A 5 6.68 -2.22 24.71
CA MET A 5 5.25 -2.50 24.89
C MET A 5 4.81 -3.75 24.11
N ARG A 6 5.31 -3.93 22.88
CA ARG A 6 5.06 -5.15 22.10
C ARG A 6 5.62 -6.39 22.79
N PHE A 7 6.87 -6.32 23.27
CA PHE A 7 7.49 -7.42 24.01
C PHE A 7 6.72 -7.76 25.28
N PHE A 8 6.29 -6.75 26.03
CA PHE A 8 5.49 -6.95 27.25
C PHE A 8 4.15 -7.64 26.96
N VAL A 9 3.44 -7.22 25.90
CA VAL A 9 2.19 -7.87 25.49
C VAL A 9 2.41 -9.33 25.08
N PHE A 10 3.46 -9.61 24.30
CA PHE A 10 3.81 -10.98 23.92
C PHE A 10 4.17 -11.85 25.14
N LEU A 11 4.93 -11.30 26.08
CA LEU A 11 5.30 -12.00 27.32
C LEU A 11 4.07 -12.31 28.19
N LEU A 12 3.12 -11.37 28.27
CA LEU A 12 1.89 -11.53 29.02
C LEU A 12 0.99 -12.60 28.40
N ILE A 13 0.86 -12.62 27.07
CA ILE A 13 0.14 -13.67 26.33
C ILE A 13 0.80 -15.04 26.53
N PHE A 14 2.13 -15.11 26.44
CA PHE A 14 2.88 -16.35 26.60
C PHE A 14 2.75 -16.94 28.02
N LEU A 15 2.86 -16.09 29.05
CA LEU A 15 2.66 -16.50 30.44
C LEU A 15 1.21 -16.97 30.69
N PHE A 16 0.23 -16.32 30.08
CA PHE A 16 -1.18 -16.71 30.19
C PHE A 16 -1.45 -18.08 29.55
N LEU A 17 -0.85 -18.36 28.39
CA LEU A 17 -0.97 -19.64 27.68
C LEU A 17 -0.20 -20.78 28.36
N SER A 18 0.88 -20.46 29.09
CA SER A 18 1.75 -21.45 29.74
C SER A 18 1.23 -21.93 31.10
N HIS A 19 0.24 -21.25 31.69
CA HIS A 19 -0.16 -21.49 33.08
C HIS A 19 -1.12 -22.69 33.28
N LYS A 20 -1.53 -23.38 32.21
CA LYS A 20 -2.31 -24.63 32.33
C LYS A 20 -1.81 -25.68 31.34
N SER A 21 -1.62 -26.90 31.83
CA SER A 21 -1.72 -28.07 30.96
C SER A 21 -3.15 -28.10 30.43
N VAL A 22 -3.33 -27.67 29.19
CA VAL A 22 -4.60 -27.80 28.49
C VAL A 22 -4.86 -29.29 28.34
N GLN A 23 -5.52 -29.90 29.33
CA GLN A 23 -6.12 -31.20 29.17
C GLN A 23 -7.21 -31.02 28.13
N ALA A 24 -6.96 -31.48 26.91
CA ALA A 24 -7.90 -31.48 25.79
C ALA A 24 -9.08 -32.44 26.00
N ASN A 25 -9.54 -32.59 27.25
CA ASN A 25 -10.62 -33.48 27.67
C ASN A 25 -11.98 -32.76 27.78
N ALA A 26 -11.98 -31.43 27.90
CA ALA A 26 -13.22 -30.65 28.06
C ALA A 26 -14.07 -30.63 26.79
N PHE A 27 -13.46 -30.65 25.60
CA PHE A 27 -14.22 -30.75 24.35
C PHE A 27 -14.72 -32.17 24.09
N THR A 28 -14.01 -33.18 24.60
CA THR A 28 -14.34 -34.60 24.41
C THR A 28 -15.55 -35.05 25.23
N GLU A 29 -15.68 -34.56 26.47
CA GLU A 29 -16.76 -34.94 27.37
C GLU A 29 -18.04 -34.13 27.18
N ILE A 30 -17.95 -32.81 27.00
CA ILE A 30 -19.14 -31.93 27.02
C ILE A 30 -20.01 -32.14 25.77
N PHE A 31 -19.40 -32.23 24.58
CA PHE A 31 -20.16 -32.45 23.33
C PHE A 31 -20.48 -33.92 23.08
N GLY A 32 -19.62 -34.83 23.56
CA GLY A 32 -19.87 -36.25 23.43
C GLY A 32 -21.02 -36.73 24.33
N SER A 33 -20.96 -36.45 25.63
CA SER A 33 -21.93 -37.03 26.56
C SER A 33 -23.38 -36.57 26.30
N GLU A 34 -23.60 -35.32 25.91
CA GLU A 34 -24.94 -34.76 25.69
C GLU A 34 -25.54 -35.15 24.33
N GLY A 35 -24.74 -35.15 23.25
CA GLY A 35 -25.20 -35.44 21.89
C GLY A 35 -25.48 -36.93 21.61
N ALA A 36 -24.93 -37.84 22.43
CA ALA A 36 -25.13 -39.27 22.26
C ALA A 36 -25.65 -40.01 23.50
N ALA A 37 -26.10 -39.29 24.53
CA ALA A 37 -26.82 -39.86 25.68
C ALA A 37 -28.05 -40.69 25.25
N GLY A 38 -28.65 -40.40 24.08
CA GLY A 38 -29.79 -41.14 23.53
C GLY A 38 -29.44 -42.33 22.62
N ILE A 39 -28.16 -42.60 22.34
CA ILE A 39 -27.76 -43.66 21.40
C ILE A 39 -27.19 -44.86 22.16
N ASN A 40 -28.01 -45.91 22.31
CA ASN A 40 -27.61 -47.14 23.01
C ASN A 40 -26.50 -47.94 22.31
N ASN A 41 -26.33 -47.80 20.98
CA ASN A 41 -25.32 -48.53 20.24
C ASN A 41 -23.95 -47.80 20.26
N PRO A 42 -22.89 -48.40 20.83
CA PRO A 42 -21.60 -47.74 21.01
C PRO A 42 -20.90 -47.37 19.69
N LYS A 43 -21.10 -48.14 18.60
CA LYS A 43 -20.48 -47.85 17.29
C LYS A 43 -21.16 -46.66 16.59
N ILE A 44 -22.47 -46.54 16.74
CA ILE A 44 -23.24 -45.41 16.19
C ILE A 44 -22.94 -44.14 16.99
N ARG A 45 -22.76 -44.28 18.30
CA ARG A 45 -22.32 -43.20 19.19
C ARG A 45 -20.93 -42.65 18.82
N SER A 46 -19.95 -43.51 18.60
CA SER A 46 -18.61 -43.06 18.17
C SER A 46 -18.62 -42.33 16.82
N LEU A 47 -19.49 -42.77 15.89
CA LEU A 47 -19.66 -42.11 14.61
C LEU A 47 -20.32 -40.72 14.74
N SER A 48 -21.34 -40.60 15.61
CA SER A 48 -21.98 -39.32 15.92
C SER A 48 -20.96 -38.30 16.46
N TYR A 49 -20.06 -38.73 17.35
CA TYR A 49 -18.97 -37.89 17.84
C TYR A 49 -18.04 -37.43 16.72
N ALA A 50 -17.61 -38.35 15.86
CA ALA A 50 -16.73 -38.00 14.75
C ALA A 50 -17.37 -36.93 13.84
N PHE A 51 -18.68 -37.02 13.58
CA PHE A 51 -19.39 -36.00 12.81
C PHE A 51 -19.52 -34.68 13.55
N GLN A 52 -19.81 -34.68 14.84
CA GLN A 52 -19.89 -33.44 15.62
C GLN A 52 -18.54 -32.71 15.66
N TYR A 53 -17.44 -33.44 15.86
CA TYR A 53 -16.10 -32.86 15.79
C TYR A 53 -15.77 -32.36 14.40
N LEU A 54 -16.09 -33.13 13.35
CA LEU A 54 -15.86 -32.74 11.98
C LEU A 54 -16.64 -31.48 11.61
N THR A 55 -17.91 -31.38 12.01
CA THR A 55 -18.75 -30.21 11.79
C THR A 55 -18.20 -29.02 12.56
N LEU A 56 -17.83 -29.16 13.83
CA LEU A 56 -17.27 -28.08 14.62
C LEU A 56 -15.95 -27.58 14.04
N SER A 57 -15.02 -28.50 13.74
CA SER A 57 -13.73 -28.15 13.14
C SER A 57 -13.90 -27.53 11.75
N GLY A 58 -14.85 -28.05 10.97
CA GLY A 58 -15.20 -27.54 9.65
C GLY A 58 -15.78 -26.13 9.72
N SER A 59 -16.72 -25.87 10.64
CA SER A 59 -17.32 -24.55 10.84
C SER A 59 -16.31 -23.53 11.34
N ILE A 60 -15.48 -23.87 12.34
CA ILE A 60 -14.42 -22.98 12.83
C ILE A 60 -13.40 -22.70 11.74
N GLY A 61 -12.97 -23.73 11.00
CA GLY A 61 -12.04 -23.58 9.89
C GLY A 61 -12.60 -22.72 8.77
N TYR A 62 -13.89 -22.87 8.44
CA TYR A 62 -14.58 -22.06 7.44
C TYR A 62 -14.65 -20.59 7.85
N VAL A 63 -15.09 -20.31 9.09
CA VAL A 63 -15.15 -18.93 9.59
C VAL A 63 -13.76 -18.30 9.65
N GLY A 64 -12.76 -19.03 10.16
CA GLY A 64 -11.37 -18.58 10.20
C GLY A 64 -10.83 -18.25 8.80
N LYS A 65 -11.09 -19.11 7.82
CA LYS A 65 -10.74 -18.87 6.42
C LYS A 65 -11.41 -17.60 5.88
N GLN A 66 -12.72 -17.43 6.09
CA GLN A 66 -13.43 -16.23 5.61
C GLN A 66 -12.92 -14.94 6.26
N LEU A 67 -12.56 -14.97 7.54
CA LEU A 67 -11.95 -13.82 8.22
C LEU A 67 -10.55 -13.50 7.65
N PHE A 68 -9.74 -14.51 7.35
CA PHE A 68 -8.44 -14.30 6.72
C PHE A 68 -8.58 -13.77 5.29
N ASP A 69 -9.39 -14.42 4.46
CA ASP A 69 -9.58 -14.08 3.05
C ASP A 69 -10.20 -12.68 2.86
N SER A 70 -10.99 -12.20 3.82
CA SER A 70 -11.57 -10.85 3.82
C SER A 70 -10.62 -9.74 4.31
N GLY A 71 -9.44 -10.08 4.82
CA GLY A 71 -8.51 -9.10 5.38
C GLY A 71 -8.89 -8.62 6.79
N PHE A 72 -9.75 -9.32 7.52
CA PHE A 72 -10.08 -8.97 8.90
C PHE A 72 -8.83 -8.92 9.80
N LEU A 73 -7.84 -9.77 9.52
CA LEU A 73 -6.58 -9.86 10.28
C LEU A 73 -5.49 -8.89 9.81
N SER A 74 -5.80 -7.97 8.88
CA SER A 74 -4.87 -6.93 8.40
C SER A 74 -4.23 -6.08 9.49
N PRO A 75 -4.92 -5.69 10.59
CA PRO A 75 -4.29 -4.94 11.69
C PRO A 75 -3.15 -5.71 12.37
N LEU A 76 -3.15 -7.04 12.29
CA LEU A 76 -2.10 -7.92 12.82
C LEU A 76 -1.01 -8.23 11.78
N SER A 77 -1.03 -7.55 10.62
CA SER A 77 -0.13 -7.82 9.49
C SER A 77 -0.27 -9.23 8.89
N LEU A 78 -1.42 -9.87 9.08
CA LEU A 78 -1.77 -11.14 8.46
C LEU A 78 -2.73 -10.86 7.29
N ASN A 79 -2.14 -10.60 6.12
CA ASN A 79 -2.88 -10.31 4.89
C ASN A 79 -2.86 -11.51 3.96
N PRO A 80 -3.99 -11.86 3.32
CA PRO A 80 -4.01 -12.88 2.28
C PRO A 80 -3.28 -12.39 1.03
N ASP A 81 -2.69 -13.31 0.27
CA ASP A 81 -1.93 -13.00 -0.94
C ASP A 81 -2.78 -12.33 -2.02
N SER A 82 -4.07 -12.65 -2.06
CA SER A 82 -5.06 -11.99 -2.92
C SER A 82 -5.13 -10.48 -2.64
N ILE A 83 -5.14 -10.06 -1.38
CA ILE A 83 -5.13 -8.63 -1.01
C ILE A 83 -3.74 -8.00 -1.24
N ASN A 84 -2.67 -8.73 -0.91
CA ASN A 84 -1.31 -8.24 -1.13
C ASN A 84 -1.01 -7.96 -2.61
N SER A 85 -1.60 -8.73 -3.52
CA SER A 85 -1.46 -8.55 -4.97
C SER A 85 -2.27 -7.38 -5.55
N LEU A 86 -3.34 -6.93 -4.88
CA LEU A 86 -4.13 -5.77 -5.31
C LEU A 86 -3.36 -4.45 -5.16
N SER A 87 -2.54 -4.35 -4.11
CA SER A 87 -1.65 -3.21 -3.93
C SER A 87 -0.33 -3.64 -3.28
N PRO A 88 0.65 -4.08 -4.09
CA PRO A 88 1.97 -4.48 -3.59
C PRO A 88 2.65 -3.37 -2.78
N LEU A 89 2.43 -2.11 -3.17
CA LEU A 89 2.95 -0.91 -2.50
C LEU A 89 2.29 -0.65 -1.14
N GLY A 90 1.02 -1.05 -0.96
CA GLY A 90 0.30 -0.85 0.30
C GLY A 90 0.53 -1.96 1.32
N TYR A 91 0.79 -3.19 0.86
CA TYR A 91 0.71 -4.38 1.71
C TYR A 91 1.92 -5.33 1.67
N LYS A 92 2.71 -5.33 0.59
CA LYS A 92 3.84 -6.27 0.41
C LYS A 92 5.18 -5.59 0.69
N ASP A 93 5.40 -4.48 0.01
CA ASP A 93 6.61 -3.69 0.18
C ASP A 93 6.24 -2.47 1.02
N PHE A 94 6.36 -2.59 2.34
CA PHE A 94 6.48 -1.39 3.18
C PHE A 94 7.50 -0.50 2.48
N PHE A 95 7.16 0.76 2.17
CA PHE A 95 8.06 1.74 1.55
C PHE A 95 9.36 1.88 2.36
N LYS A 96 10.27 0.92 2.21
CA LYS A 96 11.67 1.06 2.51
C LYS A 96 12.21 1.79 1.30
N ILE A 97 11.99 3.10 1.29
CA ILE A 97 12.76 3.99 0.45
C ILE A 97 14.20 3.79 0.91
N ASN A 98 14.90 2.88 0.25
CA ASN A 98 16.34 2.81 0.37
C ASN A 98 16.83 4.15 -0.16
N ASN A 99 17.38 5.00 0.72
CA ASN A 99 17.87 6.34 0.36
C ASN A 99 18.77 6.31 -0.88
N HIS A 100 19.49 5.21 -1.08
CA HIS A 100 20.33 5.01 -2.25
C HIS A 100 19.54 4.93 -3.57
N ASN A 101 18.35 4.32 -3.55
CA ASN A 101 17.48 4.22 -4.73
C ASN A 101 16.76 5.53 -5.01
N ALA A 102 16.37 6.28 -3.96
CA ALA A 102 15.78 7.61 -4.12
C ALA A 102 16.77 8.59 -4.76
N ASN A 103 18.02 8.58 -4.30
CA ASN A 103 19.07 9.42 -4.89
C ASN A 103 19.35 9.05 -6.36
N ASN A 104 19.40 7.75 -6.68
CA ASN A 104 19.56 7.30 -8.06
C ASN A 104 18.39 7.72 -8.95
N LEU A 105 17.16 7.67 -8.45
CA LEU A 105 15.96 8.15 -9.17
C LEU A 105 16.00 9.66 -9.39
N ALA A 106 16.39 10.44 -8.38
CA ALA A 106 16.53 11.89 -8.49
C ALA A 106 17.61 12.28 -9.51
N VAL A 107 18.78 11.64 -9.46
CA VAL A 107 19.86 11.87 -10.43
C VAL A 107 19.40 11.50 -11.85
N LYS A 108 18.68 10.38 -12.00
CA LYS A 108 18.14 9.97 -13.31
C LYS A 108 17.16 11.00 -13.86
N ALA A 109 16.24 11.52 -13.03
CA ALA A 109 15.30 12.55 -13.44
C ALA A 109 16.02 13.83 -13.91
N SER A 110 17.05 14.28 -13.18
CA SER A 110 17.85 15.44 -13.60
C SER A 110 18.60 15.20 -14.91
N VAL A 111 19.14 14.00 -15.12
CA VAL A 111 19.79 13.63 -16.39
C VAL A 111 18.80 13.62 -17.55
N ASP A 112 17.59 13.10 -17.33
CA ASP A 112 16.53 13.06 -18.34
C ASP A 112 16.07 14.47 -18.74
N GLU A 113 15.94 15.40 -17.78
CA GLU A 113 15.64 16.81 -18.05
C GLU A 113 16.73 17.48 -18.90
N ILE A 114 18.01 17.26 -18.54
CA ILE A 114 19.14 17.80 -19.31
C ILE A 114 19.15 17.23 -20.73
N ASN A 115 18.90 15.93 -20.89
CA ASN A 115 18.83 15.27 -22.18
C ASN A 115 17.67 15.79 -23.04
N LEU A 116 16.51 16.04 -22.43
CA LEU A 116 15.36 16.63 -23.09
C LEU A 116 15.66 18.04 -23.59
N ALA A 117 16.25 18.89 -22.74
CA ALA A 117 16.67 20.23 -23.13
C ALA A 117 17.71 20.22 -24.26
N ASN A 118 18.69 19.31 -24.19
CA ASN A 118 19.71 19.15 -25.24
C ASN A 118 19.11 18.66 -26.56
N ASN A 119 18.16 17.72 -26.52
CA ASN A 119 17.48 17.23 -27.72
C ASN A 119 16.62 18.32 -28.36
N LEU A 120 15.89 19.11 -27.57
CA LEU A 120 15.13 20.25 -28.06
C LEU A 120 16.04 21.29 -28.69
N LYS A 121 17.16 21.64 -28.03
CA LYS A 121 18.17 22.55 -28.59
C LYS A 121 18.70 22.05 -29.93
N ASN A 122 19.01 20.76 -30.05
CA ASN A 122 19.48 20.14 -31.28
C ASN A 122 18.43 20.12 -32.40
N GLN A 123 17.15 19.97 -32.07
CA GLN A 123 16.07 20.07 -33.04
C GLN A 123 15.88 21.52 -33.53
N LEU A 124 15.97 22.49 -32.63
CA LEU A 124 15.88 23.92 -32.95
C LEU A 124 17.06 24.39 -33.82
N THR A 125 18.27 23.90 -33.57
CA THR A 125 19.44 24.24 -34.40
C THR A 125 19.36 23.63 -35.79
N LYS A 126 18.82 22.41 -35.94
CA LYS A 126 18.57 21.79 -37.25
C LYS A 126 17.47 22.51 -38.06
N ASN A 127 16.44 23.04 -37.39
CA ASN A 127 15.29 23.69 -38.02
C ASN A 127 15.37 25.24 -38.00
N LYS A 128 16.59 25.80 -37.99
CA LYS A 128 16.85 27.23 -37.76
C LYS A 128 16.09 28.18 -38.69
N PHE A 129 15.83 27.76 -39.94
CA PHE A 129 15.23 28.60 -40.99
C PHE A 129 13.94 28.01 -41.58
N SER A 130 13.11 27.37 -40.77
CA SER A 130 11.77 26.97 -41.21
C SER A 130 10.81 28.17 -41.22
N PHE A 131 9.77 28.14 -42.06
CA PHE A 131 8.71 29.16 -42.04
C PHE A 131 8.12 29.35 -40.62
N LYS A 132 7.96 28.24 -39.90
CA LYS A 132 7.49 28.23 -38.51
C LYS A 132 8.46 28.89 -37.53
N SER A 133 9.78 28.76 -37.74
CA SER A 133 10.77 29.43 -36.88
C SER A 133 10.84 30.94 -37.13
N ILE A 134 10.61 31.38 -38.37
CA ILE A 134 10.50 32.80 -38.72
C ILE A 134 9.24 33.41 -38.08
N GLU A 135 8.10 32.74 -38.20
CA GLU A 135 6.83 33.16 -37.58
C GLU A 135 6.97 33.26 -36.05
N PHE A 136 7.51 32.23 -35.41
CA PHE A 136 7.73 32.23 -33.96
C PHE A 136 8.64 33.39 -33.51
N ARG A 137 9.71 33.66 -34.26
CA ARG A 137 10.63 34.76 -33.95
C ARG A 137 9.95 36.13 -34.10
N ASN A 138 9.14 36.31 -35.14
CA ASN A 138 8.38 37.54 -35.33
C ASN A 138 7.34 37.75 -34.21
N ASN A 139 6.59 36.72 -33.84
CA ASN A 139 5.62 36.81 -32.74
C ASN A 139 6.30 37.12 -31.40
N THR A 140 7.47 36.53 -31.15
CA THR A 140 8.26 36.82 -29.94
C THR A 140 8.76 38.26 -29.93
N ASN A 141 9.29 38.75 -31.06
CA ASN A 141 9.74 40.14 -31.18
C ASN A 141 8.58 41.14 -31.01
N PHE A 142 7.42 40.84 -31.60
CA PHE A 142 6.22 41.65 -31.45
C PHE A 142 5.77 41.71 -29.99
N SER A 143 5.64 40.56 -29.32
CA SER A 143 5.29 40.50 -27.89
C SER A 143 6.28 41.28 -27.02
N LYS A 144 7.58 41.16 -27.30
CA LYS A 144 8.62 41.92 -26.60
C LYS A 144 8.50 43.42 -26.84
N SER A 145 8.12 43.86 -28.06
CA SER A 145 7.90 45.28 -28.33
C SER A 145 6.70 45.84 -27.56
N ILE A 146 5.62 45.07 -27.40
CA ILE A 146 4.47 45.47 -26.58
C ILE A 146 4.88 45.58 -25.12
N TYR A 147 5.57 44.57 -24.58
CA TYR A 147 6.07 44.60 -23.20
C TYR A 147 6.96 45.82 -22.93
N ASN A 148 7.92 46.08 -23.81
CA ASN A 148 8.81 47.24 -23.68
C ASN A 148 8.06 48.57 -23.79
N PHE A 149 7.00 48.62 -24.59
CA PHE A 149 6.14 49.79 -24.72
C PHE A 149 5.38 50.06 -23.42
N GLU A 150 4.75 49.03 -22.86
CA GLU A 150 4.04 49.10 -21.57
C GLU A 150 4.97 49.50 -20.42
N GLU A 151 6.18 48.92 -20.32
CA GLU A 151 7.16 49.35 -19.31
C GLU A 151 7.54 50.82 -19.46
N ARG A 152 7.67 51.30 -20.70
CA ARG A 152 8.01 52.71 -20.96
C ARG A 152 6.88 53.63 -20.55
N ASP A 153 5.64 53.26 -20.84
CA ASP A 153 4.46 54.03 -20.45
C ASP A 153 4.31 54.08 -18.93
N GLN A 154 4.51 52.96 -18.23
CA GLN A 154 4.52 52.92 -16.76
C GLN A 154 5.62 53.80 -16.16
N LEU A 155 6.81 53.80 -16.77
CA LEU A 155 7.90 54.69 -16.36
C LEU A 155 7.53 56.16 -16.55
N ILE A 156 6.97 56.52 -17.70
CA ILE A 156 6.56 57.89 -18.01
C ILE A 156 5.46 58.34 -17.04
N GLU A 157 4.45 57.50 -16.79
CA GLU A 157 3.35 57.80 -15.87
C GLU A 157 3.85 58.06 -14.46
N ARG A 158 4.85 57.28 -13.99
CA ARG A 158 5.48 57.50 -12.69
C ARG A 158 6.14 58.88 -12.59
N TYR A 159 6.89 59.31 -13.61
CA TYR A 159 7.60 60.58 -13.58
C TYR A 159 6.74 61.81 -13.87
N ILE A 160 5.55 61.63 -14.47
CA ILE A 160 4.60 62.73 -14.73
C ILE A 160 3.67 62.95 -13.53
N ASN A 161 3.38 61.91 -12.75
CA ASN A 161 2.47 61.96 -11.59
C ASN A 161 3.18 62.14 -10.24
N ASP A 162 4.52 62.25 -10.22
CA ASP A 162 5.33 62.76 -9.09
C ASP A 162 5.59 64.27 -9.27
#